data_AF-A0A538B5N1-F1
#
_entry.id   AF-A0A538B5N1-F1
#
_cell.length_a   1.000
_cell.length_b   1.000
_cell.length_c   1.000
_cell.angle_alpha   90.00
_cell.angle_beta   90.00
_cell.angle_gamma   90.00
#
_symmetry.space_group_name_H-M   'P 1'
#
loop_
_entity.id
_entity.type
_entity.pdbx_description
1 polymer ?
#
loop_
_entity_poly.entity_id
_entity_poly.type
_entity_poly.pdbx_seq_one_letter_code
_entity_poly.pdbx_strand_id
1 'polypeptide(L)'
;MAFVIMIPASAARAEPVVVDWYRTPPLSGTVEGDAVRIQSPAGGGAFPLIVIENPPVGGTDYAIVGRIRFEAVQGSGYLEMWSVFGDGTRYFSRTLGGRGPLAPITGRSGWRSFELGFHAAGQSPARLEVNLVLPGSGTVWVGPMRIQSIRAGDGSAGWWSGRAAGLIGAIGGTIIGMLGALLGGLTSRRRARSFVLGAMLVLVVVGGACLVAGMAALVLGQPYAVYFPVLLIGVILLAVFGNGRRAARRTYEDAELRRMRALDLSRP
;
A
#
# COMPACT_ATOMS: atom_id res chain seq x y z
N MET A 1 21.19 -34.29 36.76
CA MET A 1 20.03 -33.53 36.24
C MET A 1 20.60 -32.49 35.27
N ALA A 2 20.60 -32.77 33.96
CA ALA A 2 21.26 -31.92 32.96
C ALA A 2 20.29 -30.85 32.45
N PHE A 3 20.63 -29.58 32.64
CA PHE A 3 19.87 -28.44 32.15
C PHE A 3 20.10 -28.30 30.64
N VAL A 4 19.08 -28.57 29.83
CA VAL A 4 19.09 -28.27 28.40
C VAL A 4 18.76 -26.79 28.22
N ILE A 5 19.76 -25.99 27.87
CA ILE A 5 19.55 -24.60 27.46
C ILE A 5 19.10 -24.61 26.01
N MET A 6 17.79 -24.51 25.79
CA MET A 6 17.21 -24.18 24.49
C MET A 6 17.53 -22.72 24.18
N ILE A 7 18.52 -22.50 23.31
CA ILE A 7 18.71 -21.21 22.66
C ILE A 7 17.68 -21.14 21.52
N PRO A 8 16.66 -20.27 21.57
CA PRO A 8 15.79 -20.09 20.42
C PRO A 8 16.65 -19.61 19.26
N ALA A 9 16.49 -20.24 18.10
CA ALA A 9 17.13 -19.79 16.87
C ALA A 9 16.78 -18.31 16.67
N SER A 10 17.73 -17.42 16.97
CA SER A 10 17.60 -16.03 16.57
C SER A 10 17.50 -16.08 15.06
N ALA A 11 16.42 -15.54 14.50
CA ALA A 11 16.35 -15.24 13.08
C ALA A 11 17.52 -14.31 12.78
N ALA A 12 18.66 -14.90 12.39
CA ALA A 12 19.81 -14.17 11.92
C ALA A 12 19.28 -13.21 10.88
N ARG A 13 19.54 -11.92 11.12
CA ARG A 13 19.16 -10.83 10.25
C ARG A 13 19.82 -11.16 8.90
N ALA A 14 19.09 -11.80 7.99
CA ALA A 14 19.62 -12.14 6.68
C ALA A 14 20.11 -10.82 6.08
N GLU A 15 21.42 -10.72 5.90
CA GLU A 15 22.03 -9.54 5.35
C GLU A 15 21.36 -9.30 3.99
N PRO A 16 20.85 -8.08 3.71
CA PRO A 16 20.13 -7.84 2.47
C PRO A 16 21.07 -8.22 1.33
N VAL A 17 20.66 -9.16 0.48
CA VAL A 17 21.45 -9.51 -0.71
C VAL A 17 21.45 -8.29 -1.60
N VAL A 18 22.57 -7.59 -1.63
CA VAL A 18 22.82 -6.46 -2.51
C VAL A 18 23.59 -6.98 -3.71
N VAL A 19 22.97 -6.87 -4.87
CA VAL A 19 23.61 -7.09 -6.17
C VAL A 19 24.31 -5.79 -6.55
N ASP A 20 25.63 -5.80 -6.36
CA ASP A 20 26.54 -4.78 -6.87
C ASP A 20 27.18 -5.30 -8.15
N TRP A 21 27.00 -4.58 -9.25
CA TRP A 21 27.48 -4.98 -10.58
C TRP A 21 29.01 -5.06 -10.68
N TYR A 22 29.75 -4.42 -9.77
CA TYR A 22 31.20 -4.61 -9.68
C TYR A 22 31.60 -5.98 -9.15
N ARG A 23 30.81 -6.54 -8.22
CA ARG A 23 31.08 -7.82 -7.57
C ARG A 23 30.37 -8.98 -8.25
N THR A 24 29.25 -8.69 -8.90
CA THR A 24 28.41 -9.66 -9.59
C THR A 24 28.24 -9.22 -11.03
N PRO A 25 29.09 -9.72 -11.96
CA PRO A 25 29.01 -9.33 -13.36
C PRO A 25 27.62 -9.61 -13.93
N PRO A 26 27.03 -8.67 -14.67
CA PRO A 26 25.73 -8.89 -15.28
C PRO A 26 25.83 -9.91 -16.42
N LEU A 27 24.76 -10.66 -16.65
CA LEU A 27 24.67 -11.64 -17.74
C LEU A 27 24.51 -10.98 -19.12
N SER A 28 24.10 -9.70 -19.16
CA SER A 28 23.96 -8.89 -20.38
C SER A 28 24.34 -7.45 -20.12
N GLY A 29 24.85 -6.76 -21.14
CA GLY A 29 25.21 -5.35 -21.07
C GLY A 29 26.64 -5.10 -20.59
N THR A 30 26.97 -3.84 -20.38
CA THR A 30 28.30 -3.39 -19.94
C THR A 30 28.17 -2.61 -18.63
N VAL A 31 29.04 -2.87 -17.66
CA VAL A 31 29.06 -2.09 -16.41
C VAL A 31 29.63 -0.69 -16.67
N GLU A 32 28.87 0.33 -16.28
CA GLU A 32 29.24 1.75 -16.33
C GLU A 32 29.00 2.38 -14.96
N GLY A 33 30.07 2.62 -14.20
CA GLY A 33 29.94 3.04 -12.81
C GLY A 33 29.22 1.96 -11.99
N ASP A 34 28.21 2.34 -11.21
CA ASP A 34 27.42 1.43 -10.36
C ASP A 34 26.21 0.80 -11.08
N ALA A 35 26.14 0.89 -12.42
CA ALA A 35 25.00 0.43 -13.19
C ALA A 35 25.43 -0.47 -14.36
N VAL A 36 24.56 -1.40 -14.75
CA VAL A 36 24.69 -2.09 -16.03
C VAL A 36 23.94 -1.32 -17.11
N ARG A 37 24.63 -1.00 -18.19
CA ARG A 37 24.07 -0.40 -19.41
C ARG A 37 23.71 -1.50 -20.40
N ILE A 38 22.46 -1.46 -20.87
CA ILE A 38 21.94 -2.29 -21.95
C ILE A 38 21.55 -1.38 -23.11
N GLN A 39 22.11 -1.66 -24.28
CA GLN A 39 21.70 -1.02 -25.53
C GLN A 39 20.94 -2.03 -26.39
N SER A 40 19.65 -1.78 -26.60
CA SER A 40 18.77 -2.66 -27.36
C SER A 40 18.76 -2.30 -28.85
N PRO A 41 18.84 -3.29 -29.76
CA PRO A 41 18.70 -3.06 -31.19
C PRO A 41 17.25 -2.75 -31.57
N ALA A 42 17.02 -2.36 -32.83
CA ALA A 42 15.69 -1.99 -33.32
C ALA A 42 14.61 -3.09 -33.15
N GLY A 43 15.01 -4.37 -33.22
CA GLY A 43 14.11 -5.51 -33.02
C GLY A 43 13.78 -5.83 -31.55
N GLY A 44 14.34 -5.08 -30.60
CA GLY A 44 14.18 -5.37 -29.17
C GLY A 44 14.91 -6.64 -28.73
N GLY A 45 14.55 -7.16 -27.56
CA GLY A 45 15.09 -8.41 -27.01
C GLY A 45 14.79 -8.59 -25.53
N ALA A 46 15.12 -9.79 -25.04
CA ALA A 46 15.21 -10.11 -23.63
C ALA A 46 16.68 -10.17 -23.23
N PHE A 47 17.04 -9.44 -22.18
CA PHE A 47 18.40 -9.29 -21.68
C PHE A 47 18.44 -9.83 -20.25
N PRO A 48 18.91 -11.07 -20.04
CA PRO A 48 19.15 -11.60 -18.70
C PRO A 48 20.14 -10.71 -17.97
N LEU A 49 19.80 -10.30 -16.74
CA LEU A 49 20.65 -9.45 -15.93
C LEU A 49 21.41 -10.25 -14.89
N ILE A 50 20.70 -11.09 -14.13
CA ILE A 50 21.27 -11.90 -13.06
C ILE A 50 20.41 -13.12 -12.75
N VAL A 51 21.08 -14.17 -12.28
CA VAL A 51 20.48 -15.34 -11.64
C VAL A 51 20.95 -15.39 -10.20
N ILE A 52 20.01 -15.52 -9.26
CA ILE A 52 20.28 -15.62 -7.82
C ILE A 52 19.84 -17.00 -7.36
N GLU A 53 20.81 -17.84 -7.03
CA GLU A 53 20.59 -19.18 -6.49
C GLU A 53 20.33 -19.12 -4.98
N ASN A 54 19.40 -19.96 -4.51
CA ASN A 54 19.02 -20.10 -3.10
C ASN A 54 18.82 -18.75 -2.38
N PRO A 55 17.94 -17.87 -2.89
CA PRO A 55 17.72 -16.54 -2.32
C PRO A 55 17.25 -16.63 -0.84
N PRO A 56 17.78 -15.80 0.07
CA PRO A 56 17.47 -15.86 1.50
C PRO A 56 16.12 -15.18 1.84
N VAL A 57 15.03 -15.64 1.23
CA VAL A 57 13.66 -15.09 1.42
C VAL A 57 12.79 -15.92 2.37
N GLY A 58 13.16 -17.19 2.62
CA GLY A 58 12.57 -18.02 3.68
C GLY A 58 11.04 -18.14 3.67
N GLY A 59 10.42 -18.22 2.48
CA GLY A 59 8.97 -18.38 2.31
C GLY A 59 8.14 -17.12 2.60
N THR A 60 8.79 -16.00 2.94
CA THR A 60 8.13 -14.70 3.09
C THR A 60 7.89 -14.07 1.73
N ASP A 61 6.88 -13.20 1.61
CA ASP A 61 6.74 -12.35 0.43
C ASP A 61 8.03 -11.54 0.25
N TYR A 62 8.43 -11.32 -1.00
CA TYR A 62 9.70 -10.64 -1.31
C TYR A 62 9.58 -9.77 -2.54
N ALA A 63 10.48 -8.80 -2.64
CA ALA A 63 10.67 -7.99 -3.83
C ALA A 63 12.15 -7.88 -4.18
N ILE A 64 12.43 -7.81 -5.47
CA ILE A 64 13.67 -7.20 -5.96
C ILE A 64 13.39 -5.72 -6.19
N VAL A 65 14.14 -4.88 -5.50
CA VAL A 65 14.04 -3.43 -5.62
C VAL A 65 15.37 -2.84 -6.07
N GLY A 66 15.30 -1.80 -6.88
CA GLY A 66 16.48 -1.13 -7.39
C GLY A 66 16.13 0.20 -8.04
N ARG A 67 17.09 0.74 -8.81
CA ARG A 67 16.89 1.95 -9.59
C ARG A 67 17.15 1.69 -11.07
N ILE A 68 16.43 2.42 -11.91
CA ILE A 68 16.53 2.32 -13.36
C ILE A 68 16.49 3.71 -14.00
N ARG A 69 17.28 3.90 -15.06
CA ARG A 69 17.28 5.07 -15.95
C ARG A 69 17.17 4.58 -17.37
N PHE A 70 16.55 5.34 -18.26
CA PHE A 70 16.46 4.96 -19.67
C PHE A 70 16.28 6.13 -20.61
N GLU A 71 16.73 5.94 -21.84
CA GLU A 71 16.71 6.94 -22.91
C GLU A 71 16.28 6.31 -24.23
N ALA A 72 15.39 7.02 -24.93
CA ALA A 72 14.90 6.68 -26.27
C ALA A 72 14.37 5.24 -26.40
N VAL A 73 13.75 4.70 -25.35
CA VAL A 73 13.16 3.36 -25.38
C VAL A 73 11.88 3.37 -26.20
N GLN A 74 11.88 2.63 -27.31
CA GLN A 74 10.71 2.45 -28.17
C GLN A 74 9.79 1.36 -27.62
N GLY A 75 8.48 1.62 -27.67
CA GLY A 75 7.46 0.73 -27.11
C GLY A 75 7.49 0.67 -25.58
N SER A 76 6.79 -0.32 -25.02
CA SER A 76 6.64 -0.50 -23.57
C SER A 76 7.47 -1.68 -23.08
N GLY A 77 8.71 -1.41 -22.68
CA GLY A 77 9.57 -2.39 -22.01
C GLY A 77 9.23 -2.60 -20.55
N TYR A 78 9.81 -3.62 -19.93
CA TYR A 78 9.62 -3.95 -18.53
C TYR A 78 10.79 -4.75 -17.97
N LEU A 79 10.98 -4.69 -16.65
CA LEU A 79 11.73 -5.70 -15.94
C LEU A 79 10.83 -6.89 -15.64
N GLU A 80 11.42 -8.07 -15.66
CA GLU A 80 10.77 -9.34 -15.34
C GLU A 80 11.62 -10.07 -14.31
N MET A 81 10.95 -10.69 -13.33
CA MET A 81 11.56 -11.65 -12.42
C MET A 81 10.84 -12.97 -12.58
N TRP A 82 11.58 -14.06 -12.77
CA TRP A 82 11.08 -15.42 -12.60
C TRP A 82 11.47 -15.98 -11.25
N SER A 83 10.50 -16.52 -10.54
CA SER A 83 10.66 -17.29 -9.31
C SER A 83 10.51 -18.76 -9.64
N VAL A 84 11.59 -19.53 -9.52
CA VAL A 84 11.66 -20.96 -9.80
C VAL A 84 11.70 -21.72 -8.48
N PHE A 85 10.76 -22.63 -8.27
CA PHE A 85 10.62 -23.41 -7.05
C PHE A 85 11.26 -24.79 -7.19
N GLY A 86 11.51 -25.47 -6.05
CA GLY A 86 12.24 -26.74 -6.03
C GLY A 86 11.52 -27.90 -6.74
N ASP A 87 10.22 -27.79 -6.97
CA ASP A 87 9.40 -28.71 -7.76
C ASP A 87 9.46 -28.41 -9.28
N GLY A 88 10.21 -27.38 -9.69
CA GLY A 88 10.32 -26.92 -11.07
C GLY A 88 9.22 -25.92 -11.48
N THR A 89 8.25 -25.62 -10.61
CA THR A 89 7.20 -24.64 -10.92
C THR A 89 7.81 -23.24 -11.05
N ARG A 90 7.30 -22.45 -12.00
CA ARG A 90 7.80 -21.10 -12.30
C ARG A 90 6.66 -20.09 -12.30
N TYR A 91 6.89 -18.97 -11.63
CA TYR A 91 5.99 -17.82 -11.67
C TYR A 91 6.77 -16.54 -11.98
N PHE A 92 6.11 -15.54 -12.56
CA PHE A 92 6.75 -14.28 -12.92
C PHE A 92 6.11 -13.06 -12.28
N SER A 93 6.92 -12.01 -12.15
CA SER A 93 6.49 -10.64 -11.82
C SER A 93 7.06 -9.68 -12.85
N ARG A 94 6.30 -8.64 -13.24
CA ARG A 94 6.69 -7.67 -14.28
C ARG A 94 6.31 -6.24 -13.92
N THR A 95 7.14 -5.28 -14.32
CA THR A 95 6.87 -3.85 -14.17
C THR A 95 5.95 -3.33 -15.29
N LEU A 96 4.66 -3.65 -15.20
CA LEU A 96 3.62 -3.27 -16.18
C LEU A 96 2.49 -2.39 -15.58
N GLY A 97 2.71 -1.81 -14.40
CA GLY A 97 1.75 -0.94 -13.73
C GLY A 97 1.61 0.43 -14.41
N GLY A 98 0.56 1.19 -14.08
CA GLY A 98 0.32 2.49 -14.73
C GLY A 98 1.31 3.60 -14.35
N ARG A 99 1.86 3.59 -13.12
CA ARG A 99 2.79 4.59 -12.58
C ARG A 99 3.67 4.00 -11.47
N GLY A 100 4.65 4.78 -11.00
CA GLY A 100 5.48 4.44 -9.84
C GLY A 100 6.53 3.36 -10.13
N PRO A 101 6.95 2.58 -9.11
CA PRO A 101 7.97 1.54 -9.24
C PRO A 101 7.62 0.42 -10.22
N LEU A 102 6.32 0.23 -10.50
CA LEU A 102 5.83 -0.76 -11.45
C LEU A 102 5.64 -0.19 -12.86
N ALA A 103 5.89 1.11 -13.10
CA ALA A 103 5.64 1.71 -14.41
C ALA A 103 6.52 1.10 -15.51
N PRO A 104 6.01 0.97 -16.76
CA PRO A 104 6.78 0.46 -17.88
C PRO A 104 7.98 1.34 -18.24
N ILE A 105 8.91 0.75 -18.97
CA ILE A 105 10.14 1.37 -19.47
C ILE A 105 9.85 1.85 -20.89
N THR A 106 9.55 3.13 -21.06
CA THR A 106 9.19 3.71 -22.35
C THR A 106 9.62 5.18 -22.44
N GLY A 107 10.11 5.60 -23.61
CA GLY A 107 10.58 6.96 -23.84
C GLY A 107 11.86 7.27 -23.07
N ARG A 108 11.80 8.24 -22.15
CA ARG A 108 12.94 8.69 -21.33
C ARG A 108 12.57 8.84 -19.86
N SER A 109 13.53 8.55 -18.99
CA SER A 109 13.43 8.80 -17.57
C SER A 109 14.82 9.00 -16.99
N GLY A 110 14.95 9.94 -16.04
CA GLY A 110 16.06 9.93 -15.09
C GLY A 110 15.99 8.69 -14.19
N TRP A 111 16.90 8.62 -13.21
CA TRP A 111 16.88 7.55 -12.22
C TRP A 111 15.55 7.53 -11.46
N ARG A 112 14.85 6.40 -11.50
CA ARG A 112 13.65 6.12 -10.70
C ARG A 112 13.73 4.73 -10.08
N SER A 113 13.01 4.51 -9.00
CA SER A 113 12.91 3.19 -8.39
C SER A 113 12.09 2.23 -9.25
N PHE A 114 12.39 0.94 -9.14
CA PHE A 114 11.54 -0.14 -9.63
C PHE A 114 11.34 -1.21 -8.54
N GLU A 115 10.31 -2.02 -8.70
CA GLU A 115 9.99 -3.13 -7.79
C GLU A 115 9.47 -4.34 -8.58
N LEU A 116 9.95 -5.54 -8.23
CA LEU A 116 9.46 -6.83 -8.72
C LEU A 116 9.04 -7.66 -7.50
N GLY A 117 7.80 -7.47 -7.05
CA GLY A 117 7.24 -8.17 -5.90
C GLY A 117 6.69 -9.56 -6.26
N PHE A 118 6.77 -10.47 -5.31
CA PHE A 118 6.20 -11.81 -5.39
C PHE A 118 5.54 -12.22 -4.06
N HIS A 119 4.31 -12.72 -4.14
CA HIS A 119 3.62 -13.32 -3.01
C HIS A 119 3.99 -14.80 -2.92
N ALA A 120 4.75 -15.16 -1.89
CA ALA A 120 5.42 -16.44 -1.80
C ALA A 120 4.51 -17.56 -1.26
N ALA A 121 3.39 -17.22 -0.61
CA ALA A 121 2.46 -18.17 0.00
C ALA A 121 3.15 -19.25 0.87
N GLY A 122 4.25 -18.89 1.55
CA GLY A 122 5.02 -19.80 2.40
C GLY A 122 6.08 -20.65 1.66
N GLN A 123 6.18 -20.55 0.33
CA GLN A 123 7.16 -21.30 -0.46
C GLN A 123 8.44 -20.50 -0.70
N SER A 124 9.60 -21.14 -0.61
CA SER A 124 10.88 -20.52 -0.95
C SER A 124 11.27 -20.87 -2.39
N PRO A 125 11.56 -19.89 -3.27
CA PRO A 125 12.13 -20.17 -4.57
C PRO A 125 13.54 -20.75 -4.41
N ALA A 126 13.87 -21.74 -5.24
CA ALA A 126 15.22 -22.25 -5.38
C ALA A 126 16.11 -21.25 -6.17
N ARG A 127 15.50 -20.49 -7.09
CA ARG A 127 16.22 -19.57 -7.97
C ARG A 127 15.37 -18.38 -8.38
N LEU A 128 15.99 -17.20 -8.45
CA LEU A 128 15.40 -16.01 -9.07
C LEU A 128 16.17 -15.65 -10.35
N GLU A 129 15.45 -15.34 -11.42
CA GLU A 129 16.04 -14.89 -12.69
C GLU A 129 15.48 -13.50 -13.01
N VAL A 130 16.34 -12.49 -13.15
CA VAL A 130 15.92 -11.11 -13.46
C VAL A 130 16.31 -10.78 -14.90
N ASN A 131 15.34 -10.31 -15.67
CA ASN A 131 15.48 -9.95 -17.07
C ASN A 131 15.01 -8.52 -17.33
N LEU A 132 15.62 -7.86 -18.30
CA LEU A 132 15.08 -6.67 -18.94
C LEU A 132 14.50 -7.06 -20.30
N VAL A 133 13.25 -6.72 -20.56
CA VAL A 133 12.60 -6.96 -21.86
C VAL A 133 12.27 -5.63 -22.52
N LEU A 134 12.77 -5.44 -23.74
CA LEU A 134 12.57 -4.25 -24.53
C LEU A 134 11.98 -4.63 -25.90
N PRO A 135 10.87 -4.02 -26.34
CA PRO A 135 10.24 -4.36 -27.63
C PRO A 135 10.89 -3.67 -28.84
N GLY A 136 11.80 -2.72 -28.62
CA GLY A 136 12.50 -2.00 -29.68
C GLY A 136 13.76 -1.32 -29.15
N SER A 137 14.33 -0.44 -29.97
CA SER A 137 15.60 0.22 -29.62
C SER A 137 15.50 1.07 -28.36
N GLY A 138 16.61 1.22 -27.66
CA GLY A 138 16.73 2.12 -26.52
C GLY A 138 17.95 1.81 -25.68
N THR A 139 18.29 2.72 -24.77
CA THR A 139 19.35 2.48 -23.77
C THR A 139 18.75 2.48 -22.37
N VAL A 140 19.10 1.49 -21.58
CA VAL A 140 18.64 1.33 -20.19
C VAL A 140 19.85 1.14 -19.30
N TRP A 141 19.85 1.81 -18.15
CA TRP A 141 20.82 1.59 -17.08
C TRP A 141 20.07 1.05 -15.87
N VAL A 142 20.50 -0.11 -15.39
CA VAL A 142 19.97 -0.72 -14.17
C VAL A 142 21.03 -0.57 -13.08
N GLY A 143 20.71 0.19 -12.04
CA GLY A 143 21.61 0.39 -10.90
C GLY A 143 21.64 -0.84 -9.97
N PRO A 144 22.26 -0.72 -8.79
CA PRO A 144 22.33 -1.83 -7.85
C PRO A 144 20.92 -2.27 -7.44
N MET A 145 20.77 -3.57 -7.21
CA MET A 145 19.50 -4.18 -6.83
C MET A 145 19.64 -4.85 -5.48
N ARG A 146 18.55 -5.00 -4.74
CA ARG A 146 18.54 -5.76 -3.50
C ARG A 146 17.28 -6.58 -3.36
N ILE A 147 17.41 -7.73 -2.70
CA ILE A 147 16.27 -8.51 -2.25
C ILE A 147 15.78 -7.92 -0.93
N GLN A 148 14.49 -7.67 -0.85
CA GLN A 148 13.81 -7.25 0.36
C GLN A 148 12.69 -8.24 0.67
N SER A 149 12.64 -8.73 1.91
CA SER A 149 11.42 -9.39 2.39
C SER A 149 10.32 -8.34 2.55
N ILE A 150 9.20 -8.56 1.88
CA ILE A 150 7.96 -7.83 2.09
C ILE A 150 7.32 -8.47 3.32
N ARG A 151 7.75 -8.07 4.53
CA ARG A 151 6.93 -8.37 5.69
C ARG A 151 5.62 -7.58 5.54
N ALA A 152 4.49 -8.24 5.80
CA ALA A 152 3.20 -7.59 5.94
C ALA A 152 3.29 -6.50 7.05
N GLY A 153 3.68 -5.29 6.66
CA GLY A 153 4.03 -4.21 7.60
C GLY A 153 5.05 -3.20 7.08
N ASP A 154 6.00 -3.57 6.22
CA ASP A 154 7.15 -2.69 5.90
C ASP A 154 6.93 -1.78 4.67
N GLY A 155 5.76 -1.87 4.03
CA GLY A 155 5.49 -1.32 2.69
C GLY A 155 4.84 0.07 2.60
N SER A 156 5.24 1.05 3.41
CA SER A 156 4.89 2.44 3.09
C SER A 156 6.01 3.40 3.44
N ALA A 157 6.48 4.15 2.44
CA ALA A 157 7.35 5.33 2.61
C ALA A 157 6.66 6.48 3.40
N GLY A 158 5.59 6.17 4.12
CA GLY A 158 4.79 7.08 4.91
C GLY A 158 5.23 7.01 6.35
N TRP A 159 4.84 8.02 7.12
CA TRP A 159 5.15 8.16 8.54
C TRP A 159 4.42 7.14 9.44
N TRP A 160 3.62 6.25 8.87
CA TRP A 160 3.13 5.03 9.52
C TRP A 160 3.11 3.86 8.53
N SER A 161 3.15 2.63 9.08
CA SER A 161 3.17 1.38 8.33
C SER A 161 1.79 0.99 7.77
N GLY A 162 1.77 0.12 6.76
CA GLY A 162 0.52 -0.48 6.26
C GLY A 162 -0.25 -1.25 7.35
N ARG A 163 0.45 -1.91 8.29
CA ARG A 163 -0.18 -2.54 9.46
C ARG A 163 -0.82 -1.51 10.39
N ALA A 164 -0.13 -0.40 10.66
CA ALA A 164 -0.69 0.67 11.48
C ALA A 164 -1.92 1.29 10.81
N ALA A 165 -1.88 1.53 9.49
CA ALA A 165 -3.02 1.99 8.72
C ALA A 165 -4.23 1.02 8.82
N GLY A 166 -3.98 -0.29 8.73
CA GLY A 166 -5.01 -1.32 8.94
C GLY A 166 -5.60 -1.31 10.35
N LEU A 167 -4.76 -1.16 11.38
CA LEU A 167 -5.22 -1.05 12.77
C LEU A 167 -6.03 0.23 13.02
N ILE A 168 -5.60 1.36 12.46
CA ILE A 168 -6.35 2.62 12.51
C ILE A 168 -7.73 2.43 11.88
N GLY A 169 -7.80 1.77 10.72
CA GLY A 169 -9.07 1.46 10.06
C GLY A 169 -9.97 0.56 10.92
N ALA A 170 -9.45 -0.53 11.47
CA ALA A 170 -10.22 -1.49 12.27
C ALA A 170 -10.72 -0.88 13.59
N ILE A 171 -9.82 -0.26 14.36
CA ILE A 171 -10.15 0.36 15.65
C ILE A 171 -11.06 1.58 15.42
N GLY A 172 -10.68 2.45 14.47
CA GLY A 172 -11.45 3.65 14.13
C GLY A 172 -12.86 3.29 13.65
N GLY A 173 -12.99 2.31 12.76
CA GLY A 173 -14.29 1.82 12.30
C GLY A 173 -15.16 1.29 13.43
N THR A 174 -14.58 0.52 14.36
CA THR A 174 -15.31 -0.02 15.51
C THR A 174 -15.80 1.09 16.45
N ILE A 175 -14.94 2.07 16.76
CA ILE A 175 -15.32 3.23 17.59
C ILE A 175 -16.43 4.04 16.93
N ILE A 176 -16.30 4.32 15.64
CA ILE A 176 -17.33 5.05 14.86
C ILE A 176 -18.66 4.29 14.88
N GLY A 177 -18.63 2.97 14.68
CA GLY A 177 -19.81 2.11 14.76
C GLY A 177 -20.48 2.14 16.13
N MET A 178 -19.70 2.01 17.21
CA MET A 178 -20.22 2.07 18.58
C MET A 178 -20.83 3.44 18.91
N LEU A 179 -20.18 4.54 18.50
CA LEU A 179 -20.71 5.89 18.67
C LEU A 179 -22.00 6.09 17.86
N GLY A 180 -22.05 5.59 16.63
CA GLY A 180 -23.25 5.59 15.80
C GLY A 180 -24.42 4.88 16.47
N ALA A 181 -24.18 3.67 17.01
CA ALA A 181 -25.18 2.90 17.72
C ALA A 181 -25.66 3.61 19.00
N LEU A 182 -24.74 4.17 19.80
CA LEU A 182 -25.06 4.89 21.03
C LEU A 182 -25.93 6.13 20.74
N LEU A 183 -25.50 6.97 19.81
CA LEU A 183 -26.23 8.20 19.43
C LEU A 183 -27.56 7.87 18.77
N GLY A 184 -27.62 6.82 17.95
CA GLY A 184 -28.87 6.30 17.38
C GLY A 184 -29.85 5.82 18.45
N GLY A 185 -29.36 5.09 19.46
CA GLY A 185 -30.16 4.64 20.61
C GLY A 185 -30.67 5.78 21.49
N LEU A 186 -29.88 6.84 21.69
CA LEU A 186 -30.33 8.06 22.37
C LEU A 186 -31.41 8.80 21.56
N THR A 187 -31.25 8.83 20.24
CA THR A 187 -32.23 9.43 19.30
C THR A 187 -33.57 8.70 19.36
N SER A 188 -33.57 7.36 19.35
CA SER A 188 -34.81 6.56 19.40
C SER A 188 -35.54 6.71 20.73
N ARG A 189 -34.81 6.86 21.84
CA ARG A 189 -35.35 7.14 23.17
C ARG A 189 -35.81 8.58 23.36
N ARG A 190 -35.60 9.47 22.36
CA ARG A 190 -35.96 10.89 22.39
C ARG A 190 -35.38 11.64 23.61
N ARG A 191 -34.20 11.24 24.09
CA ARG A 191 -33.50 11.89 25.22
C ARG A 191 -32.33 12.73 24.73
N ALA A 192 -31.90 13.69 25.55
CA ALA A 192 -30.64 14.45 25.40
C ALA A 192 -30.42 15.11 24.00
N ARG A 193 -31.46 15.78 23.47
CA ARG A 193 -31.45 16.41 22.12
C ARG A 193 -30.20 17.25 21.84
N SER A 194 -29.86 18.19 22.71
CA SER A 194 -28.73 19.10 22.52
C SER A 194 -27.40 18.35 22.46
N PHE A 195 -27.22 17.36 23.34
CA PHE A 195 -26.04 16.50 23.36
C PHE A 195 -25.91 15.68 22.07
N VAL A 196 -26.99 15.00 21.64
CA VAL A 196 -26.95 14.15 20.43
C VAL A 196 -26.66 14.98 19.18
N LEU A 197 -27.36 16.09 18.98
CA LEU A 197 -27.16 16.95 17.80
C LEU A 197 -25.81 17.66 17.82
N GLY A 198 -25.31 18.02 19.01
CA GLY A 198 -23.98 18.58 19.21
C GLY A 198 -22.87 17.57 18.92
N ALA A 199 -22.95 16.36 19.47
CA ALA A 199 -21.99 15.28 19.24
C ALA A 199 -21.92 14.89 17.76
N MET A 200 -23.07 14.74 17.09
CA MET A 200 -23.11 14.48 15.65
C MET A 200 -22.52 15.63 14.84
N LEU A 201 -22.73 16.90 15.24
CA LEU A 201 -22.10 18.04 14.57
C LEU A 201 -20.58 17.99 14.70
N VAL A 202 -20.06 17.74 15.90
CA VAL A 202 -18.60 17.62 16.13
C VAL A 202 -18.01 16.53 15.24
N LEU A 203 -18.64 15.35 15.18
CA LEU A 203 -18.18 14.26 14.33
C LEU A 203 -18.22 14.60 12.83
N VAL A 204 -19.21 15.37 12.38
CA VAL A 204 -19.27 15.89 11.01
C VAL A 204 -18.13 16.87 10.73
N VAL A 205 -17.82 17.78 11.66
CA VAL A 205 -16.72 18.74 11.52
C VAL A 205 -15.37 18.00 11.47
N VAL A 206 -15.16 17.02 12.35
CA VAL A 206 -13.98 16.15 12.33
C VAL A 206 -13.89 15.41 10.99
N GLY A 207 -15.00 14.85 10.50
CA GLY A 207 -15.06 14.19 9.19
C GLY A 207 -14.66 15.11 8.04
N GLY A 208 -15.14 16.36 8.05
CA GLY A 208 -14.74 17.37 7.08
C GLY A 208 -13.25 17.69 7.13
N ALA A 209 -12.69 17.89 8.34
CA ALA A 209 -11.25 18.14 8.52
C ALA A 209 -10.40 16.96 8.04
N CYS A 210 -10.79 15.72 8.35
CA CYS A 210 -10.13 14.52 7.84
C CYS A 210 -10.21 14.43 6.32
N LEU A 211 -11.35 14.74 5.71
CA LEU A 211 -11.49 14.70 4.25
C LEU A 211 -10.55 15.70 3.58
N VAL A 212 -10.45 16.92 4.11
CA VAL A 212 -9.52 17.95 3.61
C VAL A 212 -8.07 17.49 3.76
N ALA A 213 -7.69 16.96 4.94
CA ALA A 213 -6.35 16.46 5.18
C ALA A 213 -5.97 15.28 4.27
N GLY A 214 -6.90 14.34 4.07
CA GLY A 214 -6.72 13.19 3.17
C GLY A 214 -6.59 13.62 1.70
N MET A 215 -7.38 14.61 1.27
CA MET A 215 -7.26 15.20 -0.08
C MET A 215 -5.92 15.91 -0.26
N ALA A 216 -5.47 16.67 0.73
CA ALA A 216 -4.15 17.32 0.69
C ALA A 216 -3.03 16.27 0.62
N ALA A 217 -3.11 15.18 1.40
CA ALA A 217 -2.14 14.09 1.36
C ALA A 217 -2.10 13.40 -0.02
N LEU A 218 -3.26 13.19 -0.65
CA LEU A 218 -3.36 12.65 -2.01
C LEU A 218 -2.65 13.57 -3.02
N VAL A 219 -2.91 14.88 -2.97
CA VAL A 219 -2.32 15.87 -3.89
C VAL A 219 -0.80 15.98 -3.69
N LEU A 220 -0.33 15.85 -2.44
CA LEU A 220 1.10 15.87 -2.10
C LEU A 220 1.82 14.54 -2.41
N GLY A 221 1.16 13.59 -3.05
CA GLY A 221 1.76 12.31 -3.45
C GLY A 221 2.14 11.41 -2.28
N GLN A 222 1.46 11.55 -1.13
CA GLN A 222 1.71 10.68 0.01
C GLN A 222 1.36 9.22 -0.33
N PRO A 223 1.98 8.23 0.34
CA PRO A 223 1.70 6.82 0.08
C PRO A 223 0.24 6.44 0.36
N TYR A 224 -0.25 5.40 -0.33
CA TYR A 224 -1.62 4.87 -0.18
C TYR A 224 -2.02 4.64 1.28
N ALA A 225 -1.13 4.05 2.07
CA ALA A 225 -1.35 3.77 3.49
C ALA A 225 -1.61 5.03 4.34
N VAL A 226 -1.23 6.22 3.86
CA VAL A 226 -1.41 7.50 4.56
C VAL A 226 -2.71 8.17 4.15
N TYR A 227 -2.93 8.43 2.86
CA TYR A 227 -4.08 9.22 2.45
C TYR A 227 -5.39 8.43 2.53
N PHE A 228 -5.36 7.12 2.25
CA PHE A 228 -6.59 6.32 2.11
C PHE A 228 -7.38 6.17 3.42
N PRO A 229 -6.76 5.79 4.57
CA PRO A 229 -7.52 5.68 5.82
C PRO A 229 -8.12 7.02 6.27
N VAL A 230 -7.40 8.11 6.07
CA VAL A 230 -7.84 9.46 6.47
C VAL A 230 -9.02 9.93 5.61
N LEU A 231 -8.96 9.71 4.29
CA LEU A 231 -10.09 9.95 3.39
C LEU A 231 -11.30 9.10 3.74
N LEU A 232 -11.10 7.80 3.97
CA LEU A 232 -12.17 6.86 4.28
C LEU A 232 -12.91 7.26 5.56
N ILE A 233 -12.17 7.59 6.64
CA ILE A 233 -12.75 8.10 7.89
C ILE A 233 -13.55 9.38 7.63
N GLY A 234 -12.99 10.32 6.87
CA GLY A 234 -13.67 11.57 6.52
C GLY A 234 -15.01 11.34 5.82
N VAL A 235 -15.03 10.48 4.80
CA VAL A 235 -16.24 10.12 4.06
C VAL A 235 -17.26 9.42 4.96
N ILE A 236 -16.85 8.44 5.76
CA ILE A 236 -17.75 7.70 6.65
C ILE A 236 -18.39 8.64 7.67
N LEU A 237 -17.61 9.50 8.33
CA LEU A 237 -18.13 10.42 9.34
C LEU A 237 -19.16 11.39 8.73
N LEU A 238 -18.85 11.96 7.57
CA LEU A 238 -19.77 12.86 6.86
C LEU A 238 -21.06 12.14 6.42
N ALA A 239 -20.94 10.94 5.86
CA ALA A 239 -22.10 10.18 5.40
C ALA A 239 -22.99 9.73 6.57
N VAL A 240 -22.40 9.08 7.57
CA VAL A 240 -23.13 8.48 8.70
C VAL A 240 -23.72 9.57 9.61
N PHE A 241 -22.89 10.48 10.11
CA PHE A 241 -23.34 11.48 11.08
C PHE A 241 -23.97 12.70 10.42
N GLY A 242 -23.60 13.04 9.18
CA GLY A 242 -24.27 14.09 8.42
C GLY A 242 -25.71 13.72 8.08
N ASN A 243 -25.94 12.51 7.57
CA ASN A 243 -27.29 12.01 7.34
C ASN A 243 -28.03 11.75 8.66
N GLY A 244 -27.37 11.12 9.62
CA GLY A 244 -27.92 10.82 10.95
C GLY A 244 -28.38 12.07 11.69
N ARG A 245 -27.63 13.18 11.62
CA ARG A 245 -28.01 14.45 12.26
C ARG A 245 -29.28 15.05 11.65
N ARG A 246 -29.44 14.99 10.33
CA ARG A 246 -30.66 15.46 9.65
C ARG A 246 -31.87 14.62 10.07
N ALA A 247 -31.72 13.30 10.11
CA ALA A 247 -32.76 12.39 10.56
C ALA A 247 -33.12 12.60 12.05
N ALA A 248 -32.11 12.70 12.92
CA ALA A 248 -32.30 12.93 14.34
C ALA A 248 -33.03 14.25 14.61
N ARG A 249 -32.65 15.33 13.93
CA ARG A 249 -33.31 16.64 14.06
C ARG A 249 -34.81 16.54 13.79
N ARG A 250 -35.21 15.87 12.71
CA ARG A 250 -36.63 15.64 12.37
C ARG A 250 -37.35 14.84 13.46
N THR A 251 -36.75 13.76 13.95
CA THR A 251 -37.35 12.91 15.00
C THR A 251 -37.60 13.68 16.30
N TYR A 252 -36.69 14.57 16.70
CA TYR A 252 -36.87 15.41 17.88
C TYR A 252 -37.91 16.51 17.65
N GLU A 253 -37.93 17.14 16.47
CA GLU A 253 -38.93 18.15 16.10
C GLU A 253 -40.36 17.55 16.11
N ASP A 254 -40.53 16.36 15.54
CA ASP A 254 -41.81 15.64 15.58
C ASP A 254 -42.24 15.29 17.01
N ALA A 255 -41.29 15.00 17.90
CA ALA A 255 -41.58 14.71 19.31
C ALA A 255 -42.11 15.96 20.03
N GLU A 256 -41.48 17.11 19.79
CA GLU A 256 -41.88 18.40 20.36
C GLU A 256 -43.26 18.82 19.85
N LEU A 257 -43.52 18.70 18.54
CA LEU A 257 -44.82 19.00 17.94
C LEU A 257 -45.95 18.12 18.50
N ARG A 258 -45.72 16.81 18.69
CA ARG A 258 -46.72 15.91 19.31
C ARG A 258 -47.01 16.30 20.75
N ARG A 259 -45.98 16.71 21.50
CA ARG A 259 -46.14 17.16 22.89
C ARG A 259 -46.93 18.46 22.96
N MET A 260 -46.68 19.41 22.06
CA MET A 260 -47.46 20.65 21.96
C MET A 260 -48.93 20.38 21.64
N ARG A 261 -49.22 19.54 20.63
CA ARG A 261 -50.60 19.14 20.29
C ARG A 261 -51.34 18.46 21.44
N ALA A 262 -50.65 17.62 22.22
CA ALA A 262 -51.25 16.98 23.39
C ALA A 262 -51.57 17.99 24.51
N LEU A 263 -50.73 19.03 24.69
CA LEU A 263 -50.98 20.10 25.65
C LEU A 263 -52.15 20.99 25.22
N ASP A 264 -52.27 21.31 23.92
CA ASP A 264 -53.38 22.11 23.39
C ASP A 264 -54.72 21.39 23.51
N LEU A 265 -54.77 20.06 23.32
CA LEU A 265 -55.97 19.25 23.53
C LEU A 265 -56.36 19.07 25.01
N SER A 266 -55.45 19.38 25.94
CA SER A 266 -55.67 19.23 27.39
C SER A 266 -56.08 20.52 28.10
N ARG A 267 -56.14 21.64 27.37
CA ARG A 267 -56.68 22.91 27.91
C ARG A 267 -58.19 22.94 27.64
N PRO A 268 -59.02 23.12 28.69
CA PRO A 268 -60.48 23.19 28.55
C PRO A 268 -60.92 24.43 27.75
#